data_AF-R0EW73-F1
#
_entry.id   AF-R0EW73-F1
#
_cell.length_a   1.000
_cell.length_b   1.000
_cell.length_c   1.000
_cell.angle_alpha   90.00
_cell.angle_beta   90.00
_cell.angle_gamma   90.00
#
_symmetry.space_group_name_H-M   'P 1'
#
loop_
_entity.id
_entity.type
_entity.pdbx_description
1 polymer ?
#
loop_
_entity_poly.entity_id
_entity_poly.type
_entity_poly.pdbx_seq_one_letter_code
_entity_poly.pdbx_strand_id
1 'polypeptide(L)'
;MVEVIPKHIKDVWDRWNIRGAVILSLGLQAILICFSPLRKRTPRRLLIMLVWTSYLLADWSANFAVGLISKNQGKDLKPDDPPQDKKLMALWAPFLLLHLGGPDTITAFALEDNALWFRHVFGLVFQAIAGVYVVLLSLPNSLWVIILLVFISGTIKYVERTAALYSASFDKFRDSMIQALDPGPNYAKLMEEYKAKKDARLPIKIILIDEPDKEHSPPKLGHPSLALTNRKELTHLEIAQYGYKFFNTFKGLVVNLIFSFRERDGSLEIFENLNSPEEALRIIEIELGFLYDALFTKMAVLHSLGGLASRIVASGTLVAAFINFHKKPKKDIQFHGADVVVTYTLFAVGIALDFISLVLFLFSDWTCVTLSSLKDDPDEPLTSKERFFCWLLSFRQLRWKTQECHHKGWHKWTE
;
A
#
# COMPACT_ATOMS: atom_id res chain seq x y z
N MET A 1 -21.40 -0.76 -49.33
CA MET A 1 -20.46 -0.87 -48.18
C MET A 1 -20.96 -1.99 -47.31
N VAL A 2 -20.23 -3.10 -47.19
CA VAL A 2 -20.58 -4.17 -46.26
C VAL A 2 -20.31 -3.63 -44.85
N GLU A 3 -21.34 -3.52 -44.02
CA GLU A 3 -21.16 -3.19 -42.61
C GLU A 3 -20.41 -4.36 -41.94
N VAL A 4 -19.12 -4.14 -41.65
CA VAL A 4 -18.21 -5.15 -41.08
C VAL A 4 -18.65 -5.55 -39.66
N ILE A 5 -19.43 -4.72 -38.98
CA ILE A 5 -19.95 -4.95 -37.63
C ILE A 5 -21.48 -5.08 -37.70
N PRO A 6 -22.06 -6.18 -37.18
CA PRO A 6 -23.51 -6.34 -37.11
C PRO A 6 -24.19 -5.15 -36.40
N LYS A 7 -25.28 -4.63 -36.98
CA LYS A 7 -26.03 -3.48 -36.45
C LYS A 7 -26.40 -3.62 -34.98
N HIS A 8 -26.85 -4.80 -34.57
CA HIS A 8 -27.17 -5.09 -33.16
C HIS A 8 -25.97 -4.88 -32.22
N ILE A 9 -24.77 -5.31 -32.63
CA ILE A 9 -23.54 -5.15 -31.84
C ILE A 9 -23.16 -3.68 -31.74
N LYS A 10 -23.28 -2.95 -32.85
CA LYS A 10 -23.03 -1.51 -32.89
C LYS A 10 -23.99 -0.74 -31.98
N ASP A 11 -25.29 -1.04 -32.03
CA ASP A 11 -26.29 -0.38 -31.19
C ASP A 11 -26.09 -0.68 -29.68
N VAL A 12 -25.71 -1.91 -29.35
CA VAL A 12 -25.37 -2.27 -27.96
C VAL A 12 -24.12 -1.51 -27.52
N TRP A 13 -23.08 -1.47 -28.35
CA TRP A 13 -21.84 -0.75 -28.07
C TRP A 13 -22.09 0.75 -27.89
N ASP A 14 -22.83 1.39 -28.76
CA ASP A 14 -23.09 2.83 -28.70
C ASP A 14 -23.90 3.23 -27.45
N ARG A 15 -24.75 2.33 -26.94
CA ARG A 15 -25.49 2.54 -25.68
C ARG A 15 -24.67 2.27 -24.42
N TRP A 16 -23.77 1.29 -24.46
CA TRP A 16 -23.08 0.78 -23.26
C TRP A 16 -21.59 1.11 -23.18
N ASN A 17 -20.97 1.65 -24.21
CA ASN A 17 -19.51 1.87 -24.24
C ASN A 17 -18.98 2.61 -23.00
N ILE A 18 -19.56 3.75 -22.62
CA ILE A 18 -19.13 4.54 -21.46
C ILE A 18 -19.56 3.83 -20.17
N ARG A 19 -20.85 3.48 -20.04
CA ARG A 19 -21.41 2.83 -18.84
C ARG A 19 -20.66 1.56 -18.48
N GLY A 20 -20.46 0.70 -19.47
CA GLY A 20 -19.74 -0.56 -19.38
C GLY A 20 -18.26 -0.36 -19.04
N ALA A 21 -17.58 0.60 -19.65
CA ALA A 21 -16.18 0.89 -19.32
C ALA A 21 -16.02 1.39 -17.87
N VAL A 22 -16.93 2.23 -17.39
CA VAL A 22 -16.94 2.73 -16.00
C VAL A 22 -17.23 1.59 -15.01
N ILE A 23 -18.22 0.74 -15.29
CA ILE A 23 -18.55 -0.43 -14.45
C ILE A 23 -17.40 -1.44 -14.46
N LEU A 24 -16.77 -1.68 -15.61
CA LEU A 24 -15.60 -2.55 -15.73
C LEU A 24 -14.45 -2.03 -14.85
N SER A 25 -14.16 -0.73 -14.92
CA SER A 25 -13.14 -0.09 -14.09
C SER A 25 -13.42 -0.30 -12.59
N LEU A 26 -14.67 -0.07 -12.15
CA LEU A 26 -15.10 -0.31 -10.77
C LEU A 26 -14.96 -1.79 -10.36
N GLY A 27 -15.35 -2.71 -11.24
CA GLY A 27 -15.25 -4.15 -10.99
C GLY A 27 -13.82 -4.62 -10.83
N LEU A 28 -12.89 -4.11 -11.64
CA LEU A 28 -11.46 -4.41 -11.53
C LEU A 28 -10.90 -3.92 -10.18
N GLN A 29 -11.29 -2.73 -9.73
CA GLN A 29 -10.91 -2.22 -8.40
C GLN A 29 -11.43 -3.11 -7.27
N ALA A 30 -12.69 -3.56 -7.37
CA ALA A 30 -13.27 -4.47 -6.39
C ALA A 30 -12.54 -5.82 -6.33
N ILE A 31 -12.17 -6.39 -7.48
CA ILE A 31 -11.36 -7.61 -7.55
C ILE A 31 -10.01 -7.39 -6.87
N LEU A 32 -9.33 -6.28 -7.13
CA LEU A 32 -8.04 -6.00 -6.53
C LEU A 32 -8.12 -5.87 -5.01
N ILE A 33 -9.14 -5.20 -4.45
CA ILE A 33 -9.32 -5.08 -2.99
C ILE A 33 -9.54 -6.44 -2.35
N CYS A 34 -10.42 -7.26 -2.92
CA CYS A 34 -10.81 -8.54 -2.33
C CYS A 34 -9.71 -9.60 -2.44
N PHE A 35 -9.01 -9.68 -3.58
CA PHE A 35 -8.11 -10.80 -3.88
C PHE A 35 -6.63 -10.49 -3.69
N SER A 36 -6.19 -9.22 -3.73
CA SER A 36 -4.77 -8.89 -3.55
C SER A 36 -4.18 -9.32 -2.21
N PRO A 37 -4.89 -9.19 -1.06
CA PRO A 37 -4.35 -9.65 0.22
C PRO A 37 -4.05 -11.15 0.27
N LEU A 38 -4.79 -11.95 -0.50
CA LEU A 38 -4.63 -13.41 -0.56
C LEU A 38 -3.30 -13.81 -1.23
N ARG A 39 -2.69 -12.91 -2.02
CA ARG A 39 -1.41 -13.17 -2.68
C ARG A 39 -0.26 -13.40 -1.70
N LYS A 40 -0.36 -12.86 -0.47
CA LYS A 40 0.62 -13.10 0.60
C LYS A 40 0.60 -14.55 1.10
N ARG A 41 -0.55 -15.22 1.04
CA ARG A 41 -0.81 -16.50 1.73
C ARG A 41 -0.94 -17.70 0.82
N THR A 42 -1.13 -17.48 -0.49
CA THR A 42 -1.56 -18.53 -1.39
C THR A 42 -0.74 -18.54 -2.68
N PRO A 43 -0.05 -19.65 -3.01
CA PRO A 43 0.73 -19.77 -4.26
C PRO A 43 -0.14 -20.19 -5.48
N ARG A 44 -1.47 -20.11 -5.38
CA ARG A 44 -2.39 -20.58 -6.45
C ARG A 44 -2.24 -19.69 -7.70
N ARG A 45 -1.75 -20.30 -8.79
CA ARG A 45 -1.51 -19.61 -10.07
C ARG A 45 -2.74 -18.88 -10.61
N LEU A 46 -3.94 -19.47 -10.51
CA LEU A 46 -5.17 -18.84 -11.00
C LEU A 46 -5.48 -17.52 -10.27
N LEU A 47 -5.28 -17.47 -8.96
CA LEU A 47 -5.50 -16.25 -8.16
C LEU A 47 -4.48 -15.18 -8.56
N ILE A 48 -3.21 -15.56 -8.68
CA ILE A 48 -2.14 -14.64 -9.08
C ILE A 48 -2.41 -14.08 -10.48
N MET A 49 -2.83 -14.93 -11.44
CA MET A 49 -3.21 -14.48 -12.79
C MET A 49 -4.43 -13.55 -12.78
N LEU A 50 -5.43 -13.80 -11.93
CA LEU A 50 -6.59 -12.92 -11.79
C LEU A 50 -6.20 -11.54 -11.25
N VAL A 51 -5.38 -11.49 -10.20
CA VAL A 51 -4.88 -10.23 -9.62
C VAL A 51 -4.00 -9.50 -10.64
N TRP A 52 -3.11 -10.21 -11.32
CA TRP A 52 -2.21 -9.64 -12.33
C TRP A 52 -2.97 -9.03 -13.51
N THR A 53 -3.91 -9.77 -14.10
CA THR A 53 -4.73 -9.26 -15.21
C THR A 53 -5.58 -8.08 -14.78
N SER A 54 -6.17 -8.14 -13.58
CA SER A 54 -6.98 -7.05 -13.04
C SER A 54 -6.14 -5.80 -12.77
N TYR A 55 -4.91 -5.97 -12.28
CA TYR A 55 -3.96 -4.87 -12.03
C TYR A 55 -3.59 -4.16 -13.33
N LEU A 56 -3.26 -4.90 -14.38
CA LEU A 56 -2.92 -4.31 -15.69
C LEU A 56 -4.12 -3.62 -16.35
N LEU A 57 -5.31 -4.21 -16.24
CA LEU A 57 -6.51 -3.66 -16.87
C LEU A 57 -7.12 -2.49 -16.10
N ALA A 58 -6.87 -2.38 -14.78
CA ALA A 58 -7.47 -1.34 -13.95
C ALA A 58 -7.15 0.07 -14.47
N ASP A 59 -5.87 0.37 -14.69
CA ASP A 59 -5.45 1.68 -15.17
C ASP A 59 -5.86 1.92 -16.64
N TRP A 60 -5.77 0.87 -17.47
CA TRP A 60 -6.15 0.95 -18.88
C TRP A 60 -7.65 1.24 -19.07
N SER A 61 -8.52 0.55 -18.31
CA SER A 61 -9.97 0.73 -18.37
C SER A 61 -10.40 2.13 -17.94
N ALA A 62 -9.76 2.70 -16.91
CA ALA A 62 -10.06 4.04 -16.43
C ALA A 62 -9.66 5.12 -17.45
N ASN A 63 -8.47 5.00 -18.04
CA ASN A 63 -8.00 5.91 -19.08
C ASN A 63 -8.85 5.82 -20.35
N PHE A 64 -9.24 4.60 -20.75
CA PHE A 64 -10.14 4.38 -21.88
C PHE A 64 -11.50 5.04 -21.64
N ALA A 65 -12.08 4.87 -20.45
CA ALA A 65 -13.36 5.49 -20.10
C ALA A 65 -13.29 7.02 -20.08
N VAL A 66 -12.22 7.62 -19.53
CA VAL A 66 -12.01 9.08 -19.58
C VAL A 66 -11.89 9.58 -21.02
N GLY A 67 -11.17 8.85 -21.88
CA GLY A 67 -11.07 9.17 -23.30
C GLY A 67 -12.43 9.19 -24.01
N LEU A 68 -13.29 8.20 -23.72
CA LEU A 68 -14.67 8.16 -24.25
C LEU A 68 -15.52 9.32 -23.73
N ILE A 69 -15.42 9.66 -22.44
CA ILE A 69 -16.15 10.79 -21.84
C ILE A 69 -15.71 12.12 -22.48
N SER A 70 -14.40 12.34 -22.62
CA SER A 70 -13.85 13.55 -23.23
C SER A 70 -14.31 13.72 -24.68
N LYS A 71 -14.31 12.64 -25.46
CA LYS A 71 -14.77 12.64 -26.86
C LYS A 71 -16.27 12.98 -27.00
N ASN A 72 -17.10 12.60 -26.04
CA ASN A 72 -18.56 12.78 -26.12
C ASN A 72 -19.05 14.08 -25.45
N GLN A 73 -18.28 14.67 -24.52
CA GLN A 73 -18.56 15.97 -23.92
C GLN A 73 -18.67 17.09 -24.98
N GLY A 74 -17.74 17.13 -25.93
CA GLY A 74 -17.64 18.18 -26.96
C GLY A 74 -18.54 18.02 -28.18
N LYS A 75 -19.40 16.99 -28.26
CA LYS A 75 -20.26 16.74 -29.43
C LYS A 75 -21.71 17.12 -29.15
N ASP A 76 -22.34 17.85 -30.06
CA ASP A 76 -23.80 18.04 -30.00
C ASP A 76 -24.52 16.71 -30.25
N LEU A 77 -25.54 16.44 -29.44
CA LEU A 77 -26.37 15.24 -29.56
C LEU A 77 -27.11 15.29 -30.91
N LYS A 78 -26.89 14.29 -31.76
CA LYS A 78 -27.68 14.12 -32.97
C LYS A 78 -29.01 13.42 -32.63
N PRO A 79 -30.07 13.58 -33.45
CA PRO A 79 -31.38 12.97 -33.19
C PRO A 79 -31.34 11.45 -33.06
N ASP A 80 -30.40 10.79 -33.73
CA ASP A 80 -30.23 9.33 -33.74
C ASP A 80 -29.26 8.82 -32.66
N ASP A 81 -28.58 9.70 -31.93
CA ASP A 81 -27.65 9.30 -30.87
C ASP A 81 -28.42 8.88 -29.61
N PRO A 82 -27.98 7.83 -28.88
CA PRO A 82 -28.61 7.45 -27.63
C PRO A 82 -28.55 8.60 -26.62
N PRO A 83 -29.56 8.73 -25.72
CA PRO A 83 -29.57 9.79 -24.71
C PRO A 83 -28.33 9.67 -23.82
N GLN A 84 -27.45 10.66 -23.91
CA GLN A 84 -26.21 10.75 -23.14
C GLN A 84 -26.25 11.98 -22.23
N ASP A 85 -26.32 11.75 -20.92
CA ASP A 85 -26.29 12.83 -19.94
C ASP A 85 -24.88 13.35 -19.72
N LYS A 86 -24.47 14.33 -20.54
CA LYS A 86 -23.17 15.02 -20.43
C LYS A 86 -22.85 15.47 -18.99
N LYS A 87 -23.87 15.85 -18.21
CA LYS A 87 -23.74 16.27 -16.82
C LYS A 87 -23.30 15.14 -15.88
N LEU A 88 -23.85 13.94 -16.03
CA LEU A 88 -23.47 12.76 -15.24
C LEU A 88 -22.14 12.18 -15.70
N MET A 89 -21.86 12.22 -17.00
CA MET A 89 -20.55 11.82 -17.52
C MET A 89 -19.42 12.71 -16.97
N ALA A 90 -19.69 14.01 -16.79
CA ALA A 90 -18.76 14.92 -16.12
C ALA A 90 -18.45 14.50 -14.67
N LEU A 91 -19.40 13.88 -13.98
CA LEU A 91 -19.21 13.32 -12.64
C LEU A 91 -18.43 12.00 -12.67
N TRP A 92 -18.58 11.18 -13.71
CA TRP A 92 -17.85 9.93 -13.83
C TRP A 92 -16.36 10.11 -14.09
N ALA A 93 -15.92 11.21 -14.72
CA ALA A 93 -14.50 11.48 -14.93
C ALA A 93 -13.70 11.57 -13.60
N PRO A 94 -14.12 12.36 -12.60
CA PRO A 94 -13.54 12.30 -11.26
C PRO A 94 -13.60 10.93 -10.56
N PHE A 95 -14.64 10.12 -10.81
CA PHE A 95 -14.68 8.74 -10.30
C PHE A 95 -13.60 7.86 -10.92
N LEU A 96 -13.31 8.03 -12.20
CA LEU A 96 -12.23 7.30 -12.86
C LEU A 96 -10.86 7.75 -12.35
N LEU A 97 -10.71 9.02 -11.99
CA LEU A 97 -9.53 9.51 -11.25
C LEU A 97 -9.41 8.82 -9.88
N LEU A 98 -10.52 8.67 -9.14
CA LEU A 98 -10.56 7.91 -7.89
C LEU A 98 -10.18 6.43 -8.10
N HIS A 99 -10.64 5.79 -9.18
CA HIS A 99 -10.24 4.43 -9.52
C HIS A 99 -8.75 4.31 -9.83
N LEU A 100 -8.16 5.27 -10.53
CA LEU A 100 -6.71 5.29 -10.78
C LEU A 100 -5.88 5.51 -9.52
N GLY A 101 -6.49 6.11 -8.49
CA GLY A 101 -5.92 6.08 -7.15
C GLY A 101 -5.63 4.67 -6.65
N GLY A 102 -6.30 3.65 -7.17
CA GLY A 102 -6.07 2.25 -6.84
C GLY A 102 -6.41 1.91 -5.39
N PRO A 103 -6.43 0.62 -5.06
CA PRO A 103 -6.76 0.16 -3.72
C PRO A 103 -5.58 0.26 -2.77
N ASP A 104 -5.85 0.28 -1.46
CA ASP A 104 -4.79 0.33 -0.45
C ASP A 104 -3.97 -0.97 -0.39
N THR A 105 -4.58 -2.08 -0.82
CA THR A 105 -4.03 -3.45 -0.74
C THR A 105 -2.98 -3.77 -1.80
N ILE A 106 -2.88 -2.99 -2.87
CA ILE A 106 -1.90 -3.19 -3.94
C ILE A 106 -1.58 -1.85 -4.62
N THR A 107 -0.32 -1.44 -4.55
CA THR A 107 0.22 -0.29 -5.31
C THR A 107 1.10 -0.76 -6.45
N ALA A 108 1.85 -1.83 -6.22
CA ALA A 108 2.74 -2.47 -7.16
C ALA A 108 2.51 -3.99 -7.20
N PHE A 109 2.59 -4.56 -8.40
CA PHE A 109 2.58 -6.01 -8.57
C PHE A 109 4.00 -6.58 -8.48
N ALA A 110 4.97 -5.90 -9.09
CA ALA A 110 6.39 -6.23 -9.04
C ALA A 110 7.23 -5.04 -8.54
N LEU A 111 8.45 -5.27 -8.07
CA LEU A 111 9.29 -4.20 -7.51
C LEU A 111 9.69 -3.16 -8.56
N GLU A 112 9.78 -3.58 -9.82
CA GLU A 112 10.06 -2.73 -10.97
C GLU A 112 8.97 -1.67 -11.17
N ASP A 113 7.73 -1.94 -10.76
CA ASP A 113 6.63 -0.96 -10.83
C ASP A 113 6.92 0.25 -9.92
N ASN A 114 7.57 0.03 -8.77
CA ASN A 114 7.95 1.11 -7.84
C ASN A 114 9.00 2.04 -8.46
N ALA A 115 9.96 1.48 -9.20
CA ALA A 115 11.00 2.27 -9.89
C ALA A 115 10.40 3.21 -10.94
N LEU A 116 9.23 2.85 -11.49
CA LEU A 116 8.53 3.58 -12.55
C LEU A 116 7.50 4.59 -12.02
N TRP A 117 7.56 4.96 -10.74
CA TRP A 117 6.64 5.90 -10.08
C TRP A 117 6.45 7.23 -10.85
N PHE A 118 7.47 7.71 -11.58
CA PHE A 118 7.35 8.89 -12.44
C PHE A 118 6.26 8.76 -13.51
N ARG A 119 5.98 7.55 -14.02
CA ARG A 119 4.88 7.31 -14.97
C ARG A 119 3.52 7.59 -14.32
N HIS A 120 3.37 7.24 -13.05
CA HIS A 120 2.15 7.50 -12.28
C HIS A 120 1.98 8.99 -11.96
N VAL A 121 3.07 9.74 -11.74
CA VAL A 121 3.01 11.21 -11.64
C VAL A 121 2.51 11.83 -12.95
N PHE A 122 3.09 11.44 -14.08
CA PHE A 122 2.65 11.91 -15.40
C PHE A 122 1.18 11.55 -15.66
N GLY A 123 0.78 10.33 -15.31
CA GLY A 123 -0.60 9.86 -15.37
C GLY A 123 -1.54 10.72 -14.53
N LEU A 124 -1.18 11.03 -13.28
CA LEU A 124 -1.94 11.91 -12.40
C LEU A 124 -2.13 13.30 -13.01
N VAL A 125 -1.06 13.93 -13.50
CA VAL A 125 -1.14 15.27 -14.10
C VAL A 125 -2.06 15.28 -15.31
N PHE A 126 -1.87 14.32 -16.23
CA PHE A 126 -2.72 14.22 -17.42
C PHE A 126 -4.18 13.97 -17.06
N GLN A 127 -4.44 13.08 -16.10
CA GLN A 127 -5.79 12.75 -15.67
C GLN A 127 -6.46 13.92 -14.94
N ALA A 128 -5.71 14.68 -14.13
CA ALA A 128 -6.21 15.88 -13.48
C ALA A 128 -6.58 16.95 -14.51
N ILE A 129 -5.73 17.18 -15.53
CA ILE A 129 -6.02 18.10 -16.64
C ILE A 129 -7.26 17.63 -17.42
N ALA A 130 -7.33 16.35 -17.78
CA ALA A 130 -8.48 15.78 -18.48
C ALA A 130 -9.77 15.91 -17.65
N GLY A 131 -9.70 15.67 -16.34
CA GLY A 131 -10.80 15.88 -15.41
C GLY A 131 -11.26 17.33 -15.39
N VAL A 132 -10.36 18.29 -15.19
CA VAL A 132 -10.68 19.72 -15.22
C VAL A 132 -11.29 20.13 -16.57
N TYR A 133 -10.71 19.66 -17.68
CA TYR A 133 -11.22 19.92 -19.03
C TYR A 133 -12.67 19.43 -19.21
N VAL A 134 -12.96 18.19 -18.79
CA VAL A 134 -14.31 17.61 -18.81
C VAL A 134 -15.28 18.40 -17.93
N VAL A 135 -14.83 18.93 -16.80
CA VAL A 135 -15.65 19.77 -15.92
C VAL A 135 -15.96 21.11 -16.58
N LEU A 136 -14.96 21.77 -17.17
CA LEU A 136 -15.11 23.05 -17.88
C LEU A 136 -16.09 22.94 -19.05
N LEU A 137 -15.99 21.87 -19.85
CA LEU A 137 -16.91 21.60 -20.96
C LEU A 137 -18.36 21.35 -20.51
N SER A 138 -18.56 20.91 -19.26
CA SER A 138 -19.90 20.60 -18.75
C SER A 138 -20.66 21.82 -18.21
N LEU A 139 -20.02 23.00 -18.13
CA LEU A 139 -20.63 24.20 -17.54
C LEU A 139 -21.69 24.82 -18.46
N PRO A 140 -22.84 25.29 -17.91
CA PRO A 140 -23.22 25.25 -16.50
C PRO A 140 -23.75 23.88 -16.06
N ASN A 141 -23.11 23.27 -15.04
CA ASN A 141 -23.46 21.95 -14.52
C ASN A 141 -24.04 22.05 -13.10
N SER A 142 -25.26 21.53 -12.91
CA SER A 142 -25.91 21.51 -11.58
C SER A 142 -25.28 20.52 -10.60
N LEU A 143 -24.31 19.71 -11.04
CA LEU A 143 -23.57 18.73 -10.22
C LEU A 143 -22.18 19.22 -9.81
N TRP A 144 -21.82 20.48 -10.07
CA TRP A 144 -20.44 20.96 -9.89
C TRP A 144 -19.87 20.76 -8.48
N VAL A 145 -20.68 20.94 -7.43
CA VAL A 145 -20.26 20.68 -6.04
C VAL A 145 -19.91 19.19 -5.83
N ILE A 146 -20.72 18.28 -6.37
CA ILE A 146 -20.50 16.83 -6.25
C ILE A 146 -19.24 16.42 -7.03
N ILE A 147 -19.09 16.96 -8.24
CA ILE A 147 -17.92 16.77 -9.09
C ILE A 147 -16.65 17.19 -8.34
N LEU A 148 -16.66 18.38 -7.72
CA LEU A 148 -15.52 18.90 -6.97
C LEU A 148 -15.14 17.99 -5.79
N LEU A 149 -16.13 17.53 -5.01
CA LEU A 149 -15.90 16.63 -3.88
C LEU A 149 -15.28 15.30 -4.32
N VAL A 150 -15.80 14.68 -5.39
CA VAL A 150 -15.24 13.43 -5.93
C VAL A 150 -13.85 13.67 -6.53
N PHE A 151 -13.62 14.82 -7.16
CA PHE A 151 -12.32 15.18 -7.72
C PHE A 151 -11.25 15.35 -6.62
N ILE A 152 -11.61 15.97 -5.49
CA ILE A 152 -10.73 16.06 -4.31
C ILE A 152 -10.39 14.65 -3.79
N SER A 153 -11.39 13.81 -3.55
CA SER A 153 -11.20 12.43 -3.09
C SER A 153 -10.30 11.63 -4.05
N GLY A 154 -10.57 11.74 -5.36
CA GLY A 154 -9.78 11.05 -6.40
C GLY A 154 -8.34 11.53 -6.50
N THR A 155 -8.12 12.84 -6.40
CA THR A 155 -6.77 13.42 -6.39
C THR A 155 -5.99 12.94 -5.17
N ILE A 156 -6.60 12.94 -3.98
CA ILE A 156 -5.95 12.47 -2.75
C ILE A 156 -5.54 11.00 -2.90
N LYS A 157 -6.45 10.11 -3.30
CA LYS A 157 -6.13 8.68 -3.43
C LYS A 157 -5.04 8.38 -4.45
N TYR A 158 -4.96 9.17 -5.52
CA TYR A 158 -3.90 9.06 -6.52
C TYR A 158 -2.57 9.57 -5.96
N VAL A 159 -2.55 10.72 -5.29
CA VAL A 159 -1.34 11.21 -4.61
C VAL A 159 -0.81 10.18 -3.61
N GLU A 160 -1.69 9.54 -2.82
CA GLU A 160 -1.33 8.47 -1.89
C GLU A 160 -0.66 7.28 -2.61
N ARG A 161 -1.21 6.84 -3.75
CA ARG A 161 -0.59 5.78 -4.57
C ARG A 161 0.79 6.18 -5.06
N THR A 162 0.92 7.39 -5.59
CA THR A 162 2.19 7.92 -6.10
C THR A 162 3.22 8.06 -5.00
N ALA A 163 2.82 8.51 -3.81
CA ALA A 163 3.68 8.59 -2.64
C ALA A 163 4.15 7.20 -2.18
N ALA A 164 3.26 6.20 -2.17
CA ALA A 164 3.63 4.82 -1.83
C ALA A 164 4.65 4.24 -2.82
N LEU A 165 4.44 4.42 -4.13
CA LEU A 165 5.39 3.98 -5.16
C LEU A 165 6.73 4.71 -5.05
N TYR A 166 6.70 6.03 -4.79
CA TYR A 166 7.90 6.84 -4.57
C TYR A 166 8.71 6.34 -3.37
N SER A 167 8.05 6.15 -2.22
CA SER A 167 8.70 5.67 -1.00
C SER A 167 9.24 4.25 -1.14
N ALA A 168 8.56 3.39 -1.90
CA ALA A 168 8.96 2.00 -2.14
C ALA A 168 10.02 1.83 -3.25
N SER A 169 10.37 2.89 -3.98
CA SER A 169 11.44 2.84 -4.99
C SER A 169 12.79 2.64 -4.32
N PHE A 170 13.61 1.70 -4.81
CA PHE A 170 14.89 1.31 -4.19
C PHE A 170 15.78 2.49 -3.79
N ASP A 171 15.98 3.45 -4.70
CA ASP A 171 16.83 4.62 -4.42
C ASP A 171 16.27 5.46 -3.27
N LYS A 172 14.96 5.70 -3.25
CA LYS A 172 14.31 6.52 -2.24
C LYS A 172 14.12 5.81 -0.91
N PHE A 173 13.81 4.52 -0.96
CA PHE A 173 13.80 3.66 0.21
C PHE A 173 15.19 3.66 0.86
N ARG A 174 16.27 3.51 0.07
CA ARG A 174 17.66 3.61 0.53
C ARG A 174 18.02 4.97 1.10
N ASP A 175 17.73 6.06 0.38
CA ASP A 175 18.03 7.44 0.81
C ASP A 175 17.41 7.74 2.19
N SER A 176 16.18 7.25 2.43
CA SER A 176 15.48 7.43 3.71
C SER A 176 16.15 6.76 4.91
N MET A 177 16.96 5.72 4.67
CA MET A 177 17.69 4.99 5.71
C MET A 177 19.10 5.52 5.92
N ILE A 178 19.76 6.02 4.85
CA ILE A 178 21.11 6.60 4.96
C ILE A 178 21.10 7.81 5.89
N GLN A 179 20.05 8.63 5.88
CA GLN A 179 19.91 9.76 6.82
C GLN A 179 19.87 9.33 8.30
N ALA A 180 19.56 8.05 8.59
CA ALA A 180 19.51 7.51 9.95
C ALA A 180 20.78 6.78 10.38
N LEU A 181 21.68 6.42 9.45
CA LEU A 181 22.92 5.70 9.76
C LEU A 181 23.98 6.67 10.29
N ASP A 182 24.14 6.73 11.61
CA ASP A 182 25.32 7.32 12.25
C ASP A 182 26.49 6.34 12.05
N PRO A 183 27.53 6.68 11.26
CA PRO A 183 28.72 5.84 11.12
C PRO A 183 29.47 5.66 12.45
N GLY A 184 29.06 6.38 13.49
CA GLY A 184 29.59 6.33 14.83
C GLY A 184 30.86 7.17 14.94
N PRO A 185 31.15 7.69 16.14
CA PRO A 185 32.28 8.58 16.36
C PRO A 185 33.64 7.91 16.03
N ASN A 186 33.72 6.58 16.11
CA ASN A 186 34.94 5.83 15.82
C ASN A 186 35.29 5.83 14.32
N TYR A 187 34.32 5.66 13.42
CA TYR A 187 34.59 5.71 11.99
C TYR A 187 34.89 7.13 11.52
N ALA A 188 34.15 8.12 12.03
CA ALA A 188 34.41 9.53 11.74
C ALA A 188 35.84 9.93 12.16
N LYS A 189 36.24 9.60 13.40
CA LYS A 189 37.60 9.84 13.91
C LYS A 189 38.65 9.09 13.10
N LEU A 190 38.40 7.83 12.74
CA LEU A 190 39.32 7.06 11.91
C LEU A 190 39.50 7.68 10.52
N MET A 191 38.42 8.15 9.89
CA MET A 191 38.49 8.81 8.59
C MET A 191 39.18 10.18 8.67
N GLU A 192 39.01 10.93 9.75
CA GLU A 192 39.76 12.16 10.00
C GLU A 192 41.26 11.89 10.17
N GLU A 193 41.64 10.91 11.00
CA GLU A 193 43.04 10.51 11.18
C GLU A 193 43.66 9.97 9.88
N TYR A 194 42.90 9.18 9.12
CA TYR A 194 43.32 8.67 7.81
C TYR A 194 43.59 9.82 6.84
N LYS A 195 42.66 10.79 6.76
CA LYS A 195 42.80 11.97 5.89
C LYS A 195 44.03 12.79 6.27
N ALA A 196 44.23 13.07 7.57
CA ALA A 196 45.39 13.81 8.06
C ALA A 196 46.72 13.11 7.74
N LYS A 197 46.81 11.79 7.92
CA LYS A 197 48.02 11.01 7.61
C LYS A 197 48.29 10.95 6.10
N LYS A 198 47.25 10.90 5.27
CA LYS A 198 47.36 10.93 3.81
C LYS A 198 47.87 12.28 3.31
N ASP A 199 47.34 13.38 3.83
CA ASP A 199 47.76 14.74 3.48
C ASP A 199 49.24 14.98 3.88
N ALA A 200 49.67 14.38 4.99
CA ALA A 200 51.06 14.39 5.45
C ALA A 200 51.98 13.38 4.73
N ARG A 201 51.48 12.60 3.76
CA ARG A 201 52.22 11.53 3.04
C ARG A 201 52.90 10.50 3.96
N LEU A 202 52.28 10.19 5.10
CA LEU A 202 52.78 9.20 6.05
C LEU A 202 52.39 7.78 5.62
N PRO A 203 53.19 6.75 5.96
CA PRO A 203 52.79 5.36 5.75
C PRO A 203 51.57 5.02 6.60
N ILE A 204 50.54 4.45 5.97
CA ILE A 204 49.25 4.14 6.61
C ILE A 204 49.11 2.62 6.72
N LYS A 205 48.82 2.13 7.93
CA LYS A 205 48.41 0.75 8.19
C LYS A 205 47.08 0.77 8.92
N ILE A 206 46.05 0.21 8.31
CA ILE A 206 44.75 0.00 8.96
C ILE A 206 44.85 -1.33 9.70
N ILE A 207 44.67 -1.28 11.02
CA ILE A 207 44.64 -2.47 11.88
C ILE A 207 43.19 -2.65 12.29
N LEU A 208 42.60 -3.79 11.94
CA LEU A 208 41.32 -4.19 12.51
C LEU A 208 41.60 -4.73 13.90
N ILE A 209 41.01 -4.09 14.90
CA ILE A 209 41.00 -4.54 16.28
C ILE A 209 39.60 -5.10 16.49
N ASP A 210 39.50 -6.35 16.94
CA ASP A 210 38.21 -6.92 17.31
C ASP A 210 37.59 -6.06 18.42
N GLU A 211 36.31 -5.74 18.27
CA GLU A 211 35.57 -4.96 19.28
C GLU A 211 35.65 -5.74 20.60
N PRO A 212 36.05 -5.12 21.74
CA PRO A 212 36.26 -5.86 22.97
C PRO A 212 34.97 -6.58 23.38
N ASP A 213 35.12 -7.83 23.81
CA ASP A 213 34.03 -8.71 24.24
C ASP A 213 33.07 -7.98 25.19
N LYS A 214 31.77 -8.29 25.03
CA LYS A 214 30.55 -7.63 25.53
C LYS A 214 30.47 -7.30 27.03
N GLU A 215 31.48 -7.52 27.85
CA GLU A 215 31.35 -7.40 29.33
C GLU A 215 31.36 -5.96 29.87
N HIS A 216 31.76 -4.95 29.10
CA HIS A 216 32.01 -3.60 29.64
C HIS A 216 31.22 -2.46 28.99
N SER A 217 30.21 -2.75 28.16
CA SER A 217 29.27 -1.69 27.78
C SER A 217 28.35 -1.37 28.97
N PRO A 218 28.19 -0.08 29.36
CA PRO A 218 27.24 0.27 30.41
C PRO A 218 25.85 -0.25 29.99
N PRO A 219 25.04 -0.78 30.91
CA PRO A 219 23.72 -1.32 30.59
C PRO A 219 22.83 -0.16 30.15
N LYS A 220 22.85 0.14 28.85
CA LYS A 220 21.89 1.06 28.26
C LYS A 220 20.61 0.28 28.04
N LEU A 221 19.74 0.40 29.04
CA LEU A 221 18.41 -0.20 29.11
C LEU A 221 18.47 -1.73 29.17
N GLY A 222 17.77 -2.35 30.13
CA GLY A 222 17.59 -3.79 30.15
C GLY A 222 17.08 -4.23 28.79
N HIS A 223 17.90 -4.93 28.01
CA HIS A 223 17.47 -5.45 26.73
C HIS A 223 16.39 -6.51 27.01
N PRO A 224 15.28 -6.56 26.25
CA PRO A 224 14.20 -7.53 26.47
C PRO A 224 14.64 -9.00 26.52
N SER A 225 15.87 -9.31 26.07
CA SER A 225 16.49 -10.64 26.14
C SER A 225 16.69 -11.15 27.57
N LEU A 226 16.98 -10.29 28.54
CA LEU A 226 17.10 -10.69 29.96
C LEU A 226 15.73 -10.96 30.62
N ALA A 227 14.66 -10.36 30.09
CA ALA A 227 13.28 -10.63 30.50
C ALA A 227 12.72 -11.93 29.88
N LEU A 228 13.26 -12.34 28.72
CA LEU A 228 12.81 -13.51 27.97
C LEU A 228 13.20 -14.82 28.67
N THR A 229 14.33 -14.83 29.39
CA THR A 229 14.93 -16.04 29.99
C THR A 229 14.05 -16.73 31.05
N ASN A 230 13.02 -16.04 31.58
CA ASN A 230 12.11 -16.58 32.61
C ASN A 230 10.63 -16.66 32.19
N ARG A 231 10.26 -16.29 30.96
CA ARG A 231 8.86 -16.32 30.49
C ARG A 231 8.54 -17.59 29.71
N LYS A 232 7.31 -18.10 29.85
CA LYS A 232 6.88 -19.37 29.21
C LYS A 232 6.55 -19.23 27.72
N GLU A 233 5.90 -18.14 27.29
CA GLU A 233 5.55 -17.89 25.88
C GLU A 233 5.38 -16.38 25.64
N LEU A 234 5.74 -15.91 24.45
CA LEU A 234 5.49 -14.54 24.00
C LEU A 234 4.02 -14.33 23.65
N THR A 235 3.48 -13.17 24.02
CA THR A 235 2.13 -12.77 23.60
C THR A 235 2.11 -12.42 22.11
N HIS A 236 0.94 -12.54 21.47
CA HIS A 236 0.79 -12.17 20.05
C HIS A 236 1.19 -10.74 19.73
N LEU A 237 0.95 -9.82 20.67
CA LEU A 237 1.33 -8.43 20.50
C LEU A 237 2.85 -8.26 20.55
N GLU A 238 3.54 -8.91 21.50
CA GLU A 238 5.00 -8.88 21.58
C GLU A 238 5.64 -9.47 20.32
N ILE A 239 5.12 -10.59 19.79
CA ILE A 239 5.58 -11.16 18.52
C ILE A 239 5.45 -10.12 17.39
N ALA A 240 4.34 -9.41 17.31
CA ALA A 240 4.14 -8.37 16.29
C ALA A 240 5.11 -7.19 16.47
N GLN A 241 5.38 -6.79 17.71
CA GLN A 241 6.32 -5.71 18.00
C GLN A 241 7.77 -6.11 17.72
N TYR A 242 8.18 -7.35 18.03
CA TYR A 242 9.48 -7.90 17.61
C TYR A 242 9.60 -7.95 16.10
N GLY A 243 8.56 -8.41 15.39
CA GLY A 243 8.53 -8.39 13.92
C GLY A 243 8.72 -6.98 13.34
N TYR A 244 8.10 -5.96 13.95
CA TYR A 244 8.30 -4.56 13.54
C TYR A 244 9.70 -4.02 13.88
N LYS A 245 10.27 -4.40 15.03
CA LYS A 245 11.64 -4.07 15.41
C LYS A 245 12.62 -4.62 14.37
N PHE A 246 12.52 -5.91 14.06
CA PHE A 246 13.38 -6.56 13.06
C PHE A 246 13.16 -6.02 11.66
N PHE A 247 11.92 -5.74 11.26
CA PHE A 247 11.65 -5.04 10.00
C PHE A 247 12.44 -3.73 9.92
N ASN A 248 12.44 -2.90 10.96
CA ASN A 248 13.18 -1.63 10.93
C ASN A 248 14.69 -1.81 10.92
N THR A 249 15.21 -2.85 11.57
CA THR A 249 16.63 -3.20 11.56
C THR A 249 17.08 -3.75 10.21
N PHE A 250 16.32 -4.66 9.60
CA PHE A 250 16.76 -5.45 8.46
C PHE A 250 16.21 -5.00 7.10
N LYS A 251 15.24 -4.08 7.05
CA LYS A 251 14.74 -3.52 5.78
C LYS A 251 15.84 -2.91 4.90
N GLY A 252 16.96 -2.48 5.49
CA GLY A 252 18.15 -2.02 4.77
C GLY A 252 18.76 -3.08 3.84
N LEU A 253 18.66 -4.36 4.20
CA LEU A 253 19.18 -5.47 3.39
C LEU A 253 18.57 -5.52 2.00
N VAL A 254 17.28 -5.16 1.89
CA VAL A 254 16.59 -5.15 0.59
C VAL A 254 17.26 -4.19 -0.39
N VAL A 255 17.84 -3.09 0.09
CA VAL A 255 18.50 -2.09 -0.74
C VAL A 255 20.03 -2.16 -0.65
N ASN A 256 20.57 -3.33 -0.31
CA ASN A 256 22.00 -3.60 -0.17
C ASN A 256 22.71 -2.72 0.88
N LEU A 257 22.00 -2.30 1.94
CA LEU A 257 22.63 -1.74 3.14
C LEU A 257 23.03 -2.86 4.10
N ILE A 258 24.16 -2.67 4.77
CA ILE A 258 24.69 -3.62 5.75
C ILE A 258 24.26 -3.15 7.15
N PHE A 259 23.72 -4.07 7.95
CA PHE A 259 23.41 -3.82 9.37
C PHE A 259 24.70 -3.83 10.22
N SER A 260 24.66 -3.18 11.37
CA SER A 260 25.80 -3.18 12.31
C SER A 260 25.98 -4.54 13.00
N PHE A 261 27.20 -4.88 13.40
CA PHE A 261 27.46 -6.09 14.20
C PHE A 261 26.62 -6.14 15.48
N ARG A 262 26.33 -4.97 16.08
CA ARG A 262 25.47 -4.86 17.27
C ARG A 262 24.02 -5.26 17.00
N GLU A 263 23.46 -4.83 15.88
CA GLU A 263 22.10 -5.20 15.46
C GLU A 263 22.01 -6.70 15.17
N ARG A 264 23.03 -7.27 14.51
CA ARG A 264 23.14 -8.72 14.27
C ARG A 264 23.15 -9.49 15.58
N ASP A 265 24.08 -9.14 16.47
CA ASP A 265 24.31 -9.90 17.70
C ASP A 265 23.12 -9.78 18.65
N GLY A 266 22.47 -8.61 18.69
CA GLY A 266 21.23 -8.42 19.43
C GLY A 266 20.04 -9.21 18.85
N SER A 267 19.99 -9.42 17.53
CA SER A 267 18.99 -10.29 16.92
C SER A 267 19.23 -11.76 17.24
N LEU A 268 20.48 -12.23 17.13
CA LEU A 268 20.86 -13.61 17.44
C LEU A 268 20.52 -13.95 18.89
N GLU A 269 20.87 -13.07 19.83
CA GLU A 269 20.55 -13.24 21.25
C GLU A 269 19.03 -13.37 21.50
N ILE A 270 18.19 -12.62 20.77
CA ILE A 270 16.74 -12.76 20.90
C ILE A 270 16.29 -14.13 20.39
N PHE A 271 16.72 -14.54 19.19
CA PHE A 271 16.31 -15.80 18.57
C PHE A 271 16.82 -17.03 19.33
N GLU A 272 18.02 -16.97 19.92
CA GLU A 272 18.59 -18.04 20.76
C GLU A 272 17.82 -18.23 22.07
N ASN A 273 17.21 -17.16 22.59
CA ASN A 273 16.44 -17.19 23.84
C ASN A 273 14.94 -17.48 23.63
N LEU A 274 14.48 -17.71 22.40
CA LEU A 274 13.08 -18.09 22.14
C LEU A 274 12.80 -19.51 22.64
N ASN A 275 11.61 -19.70 23.22
CA ASN A 275 11.23 -21.00 23.78
C ASN A 275 10.76 -22.00 22.73
N SER A 276 10.23 -21.50 21.60
CA SER A 276 9.64 -22.34 20.56
C SER A 276 10.07 -21.93 19.14
N PRO A 277 10.29 -22.89 18.23
CA PRO A 277 10.54 -22.58 16.83
C PRO A 277 9.33 -21.89 16.17
N GLU A 278 8.11 -22.11 16.67
CA GLU A 278 6.90 -21.43 16.20
C GLU A 278 6.93 -19.93 16.47
N GLU A 279 7.48 -19.47 17.60
CA GLU A 279 7.67 -18.04 17.89
C GLU A 279 8.60 -17.40 16.86
N ALA A 280 9.73 -18.05 16.56
CA ALA A 280 10.70 -17.56 15.57
C ALA A 280 10.06 -17.43 14.18
N LEU A 281 9.33 -18.46 13.74
CA LEU A 281 8.64 -18.45 12.44
C LEU A 281 7.57 -17.36 12.37
N ARG A 282 6.85 -17.09 13.46
CA ARG A 282 5.85 -16.02 13.51
C ARG A 282 6.48 -14.63 13.46
N ILE A 283 7.60 -14.41 14.15
CA ILE A 283 8.33 -13.14 14.09
C ILE A 283 8.76 -12.87 12.64
N ILE A 284 9.35 -13.87 11.98
CA ILE A 284 9.80 -13.77 10.58
C ILE A 284 8.60 -13.54 9.64
N GLU A 285 7.48 -14.23 9.84
CA GLU A 285 6.27 -14.01 9.04
C GLU A 285 5.79 -12.55 9.12
N ILE A 286 5.72 -12.00 10.34
CA ILE A 286 5.27 -10.62 10.55
C ILE A 286 6.28 -9.62 9.99
N GLU A 287 7.59 -9.85 10.18
CA GLU A 287 8.65 -9.05 9.58
C GLU A 287 8.52 -8.97 8.06
N LEU A 288 8.38 -10.12 7.39
CA LEU A 288 8.16 -10.19 5.94
C LEU A 288 6.82 -9.55 5.54
N GLY A 289 5.81 -9.62 6.41
CA GLY A 289 4.53 -8.94 6.24
C GLY A 289 4.67 -7.41 6.21
N PHE A 290 5.44 -6.84 7.13
CA PHE A 290 5.78 -5.41 7.16
C PHE A 290 6.59 -5.00 5.94
N LEU A 291 7.57 -5.81 5.55
CA LEU A 291 8.38 -5.55 4.37
C LEU A 291 7.55 -5.55 3.10
N TYR A 292 6.66 -6.53 2.96
CA TYR A 292 5.71 -6.57 1.86
C TYR A 292 4.83 -5.32 1.85
N ASP A 293 4.30 -4.91 3.01
CA ASP A 293 3.42 -3.74 3.10
C ASP A 293 4.14 -2.45 2.72
N ALA A 294 5.41 -2.32 3.08
CA ALA A 294 6.25 -1.20 2.71
C ALA A 294 6.53 -1.13 1.19
N LEU A 295 6.68 -2.29 0.53
CA LEU A 295 7.09 -2.35 -0.88
C LEU A 295 5.93 -2.43 -1.87
N PHE A 296 4.77 -2.96 -1.46
CA PHE A 296 3.70 -3.33 -2.40
C PHE A 296 2.33 -2.76 -2.09
N THR A 297 2.17 -2.01 -1.00
CA THR A 297 0.87 -1.48 -0.56
C THR A 297 0.98 -0.01 -0.18
N LYS A 298 -0.17 0.63 0.10
CA LYS A 298 -0.18 2.00 0.64
C LYS A 298 0.05 2.06 2.15
N MET A 299 0.13 0.92 2.83
CA MET A 299 0.04 0.83 4.29
C MET A 299 1.13 1.65 5.00
N ALA A 300 2.37 1.60 4.53
CA ALA A 300 3.48 2.35 5.14
C ALA A 300 3.28 3.88 5.06
N VAL A 301 2.64 4.39 4.00
CA VAL A 301 2.35 5.83 3.86
C VAL A 301 1.10 6.22 4.64
N LEU A 302 0.08 5.37 4.66
CA LEU A 302 -1.19 5.62 5.34
C LEU A 302 -1.07 5.65 6.86
N HIS A 303 -0.09 4.97 7.43
CA HIS A 303 0.23 4.99 8.88
C HIS A 303 1.01 6.23 9.33
N SER A 304 1.24 7.20 8.44
CA SER A 304 1.76 8.53 8.81
C SER A 304 0.63 9.48 9.22
N LEU A 305 0.96 10.54 9.98
CA LEU A 305 -0.02 11.57 10.36
C LEU A 305 -0.69 12.22 9.13
N GLY A 306 0.09 12.47 8.07
CA GLY A 306 -0.42 12.99 6.81
C GLY A 306 -1.34 12.00 6.09
N GLY A 307 -1.00 10.71 6.09
CA GLY A 307 -1.81 9.63 5.52
C GLY A 307 -3.14 9.42 6.25
N LEU A 308 -3.16 9.58 7.58
CA LEU A 308 -4.41 9.52 8.34
C LEU A 308 -5.33 10.71 8.01
N ALA A 309 -4.76 11.92 7.94
CA ALA A 309 -5.52 13.12 7.58
C ALA A 309 -6.08 13.02 6.15
N SER A 310 -5.26 12.58 5.18
CA SER A 310 -5.68 12.41 3.79
C SER A 310 -6.81 11.41 3.65
N ARG A 311 -6.76 10.30 4.40
CA ARG A 311 -7.80 9.28 4.45
C ARG A 311 -9.14 9.83 4.95
N ILE A 312 -9.13 10.56 6.08
CA ILE A 312 -10.35 11.17 6.65
C ILE A 312 -10.97 12.15 5.64
N VAL A 313 -10.14 12.96 4.99
CA VAL A 313 -10.61 13.93 3.98
C VAL A 313 -11.16 13.21 2.74
N ALA A 314 -10.46 12.20 2.22
CA ALA A 314 -10.88 11.46 1.03
C ALA A 314 -12.20 10.69 1.26
N SER A 315 -12.34 9.99 2.38
CA SER A 315 -13.56 9.29 2.75
C SER A 315 -14.71 10.27 3.04
N GLY A 316 -14.44 11.33 3.79
CA GLY A 316 -15.43 12.35 4.14
C GLY A 316 -16.00 13.06 2.91
N THR A 317 -15.14 13.43 1.96
CA THR A 317 -15.56 14.07 0.70
C THR A 317 -16.38 13.13 -0.19
N LEU A 318 -16.03 11.84 -0.25
CA LEU A 318 -16.79 10.83 -1.01
C LEU A 318 -18.20 10.62 -0.43
N VAL A 319 -18.31 10.48 0.89
CA VAL A 319 -19.61 10.35 1.58
C VAL A 319 -20.44 11.62 1.44
N ALA A 320 -19.82 12.80 1.57
CA ALA A 320 -20.49 14.07 1.35
C ALA A 320 -21.01 14.19 -0.09
N ALA A 321 -20.23 13.77 -1.09
CA ALA A 321 -20.65 13.76 -2.48
C ALA A 321 -21.89 12.87 -2.70
N PHE A 322 -21.92 11.68 -2.08
CA PHE A 322 -23.07 10.79 -2.13
C PHE A 322 -24.32 11.42 -1.51
N ILE A 323 -24.20 12.02 -0.32
CA ILE A 323 -25.31 12.68 0.37
C ILE A 323 -25.87 13.82 -0.49
N ASN A 324 -25.01 14.64 -1.09
CA ASN A 324 -25.40 15.73 -1.99
C ASN A 324 -26.11 15.20 -3.23
N PHE A 325 -25.61 14.12 -3.85
CA PHE A 325 -26.26 13.49 -4.99
C PHE A 325 -27.63 12.91 -4.62
N HIS A 326 -27.74 12.26 -3.46
CA HIS A 326 -28.98 11.66 -2.99
C HIS A 326 -30.08 12.70 -2.71
N LYS A 327 -29.71 13.82 -2.07
CA LYS A 327 -30.62 14.93 -1.73
C LYS A 327 -31.08 15.77 -2.93
N LYS A 328 -30.46 15.62 -4.10
CA LYS A 328 -30.82 16.39 -5.30
C LYS A 328 -32.25 16.04 -5.76
N PRO A 329 -33.16 17.03 -5.87
CA PRO A 329 -34.54 16.79 -6.29
C PRO A 329 -34.66 16.53 -7.81
N LYS A 330 -35.72 15.83 -8.24
CA LYS A 330 -36.11 15.59 -9.66
C LYS A 330 -35.04 14.90 -10.53
N LYS A 331 -34.19 14.06 -9.93
CA LYS A 331 -33.10 13.34 -10.62
C LYS A 331 -33.58 12.30 -11.64
N ASP A 332 -34.74 11.71 -11.38
CA ASP A 332 -35.48 10.77 -12.22
C ASP A 332 -36.08 11.40 -13.48
N ILE A 333 -36.35 12.71 -13.43
CA ILE A 333 -36.89 13.48 -14.57
C ILE A 333 -35.75 14.16 -15.35
N GLN A 334 -34.69 14.59 -14.67
CA GLN A 334 -33.57 15.32 -15.29
C GLN A 334 -32.53 14.41 -15.95
N PHE A 335 -32.44 13.15 -15.56
CA PHE A 335 -31.42 12.23 -16.04
C PHE A 335 -32.03 10.91 -16.48
N HIS A 336 -31.37 10.27 -17.45
CA HIS A 336 -31.73 8.96 -17.92
C HIS A 336 -31.53 7.91 -16.82
N GLY A 337 -32.55 7.07 -16.61
CA GLY A 337 -32.59 6.12 -15.48
C GLY A 337 -31.37 5.21 -15.38
N ALA A 338 -30.83 4.74 -16.50
CA ALA A 338 -29.62 3.91 -16.49
C ALA A 338 -28.38 4.67 -15.97
N ASP A 339 -28.21 5.95 -16.32
CA ASP A 339 -27.07 6.76 -15.85
C ASP A 339 -27.18 7.04 -14.35
N VAL A 340 -28.40 7.20 -13.84
CA VAL A 340 -28.68 7.31 -12.40
C VAL A 340 -28.29 6.01 -11.68
N VAL A 341 -28.68 4.84 -12.22
CA VAL A 341 -28.32 3.53 -11.65
C VAL A 341 -26.80 3.32 -11.63
N VAL A 342 -26.09 3.64 -12.71
CA VAL A 342 -24.62 3.56 -12.75
C VAL A 342 -24.00 4.46 -11.69
N THR A 343 -24.50 5.70 -11.55
CA THR A 343 -23.98 6.65 -10.56
C THR A 343 -24.20 6.17 -9.12
N TYR A 344 -25.38 5.61 -8.80
CA TYR A 344 -25.60 4.98 -7.50
C TYR A 344 -24.68 3.79 -7.27
N THR A 345 -24.44 2.97 -8.30
CA THR A 345 -23.53 1.83 -8.22
C THR A 345 -22.10 2.27 -7.93
N LEU A 346 -21.61 3.32 -8.61
CA LEU A 346 -20.29 3.93 -8.36
C LEU A 346 -20.15 4.39 -6.90
N PHE A 347 -21.13 5.11 -6.37
CA PHE A 347 -21.10 5.57 -4.98
C PHE A 347 -21.19 4.40 -3.99
N ALA A 348 -22.15 3.48 -4.18
CA ALA A 348 -22.38 2.38 -3.25
C ALA A 348 -21.16 1.47 -3.15
N VAL A 349 -20.62 1.03 -4.29
CA VAL A 349 -19.42 0.19 -4.32
C VAL A 349 -18.20 1.01 -3.88
N GLY A 350 -18.04 2.25 -4.32
CA GLY A 350 -16.92 3.10 -3.90
C GLY A 350 -16.85 3.28 -2.38
N ILE A 351 -17.98 3.57 -1.73
CA ILE A 351 -18.08 3.67 -0.27
C ILE A 351 -17.84 2.31 0.40
N ALA A 352 -18.37 1.22 -0.14
CA ALA A 352 -18.13 -0.12 0.39
C ALA A 352 -16.64 -0.51 0.33
N LEU A 353 -15.97 -0.22 -0.78
CA LEU A 353 -14.52 -0.46 -0.96
C LEU A 353 -13.68 0.41 -0.01
N ASP A 354 -14.10 1.65 0.23
CA ASP A 354 -13.45 2.55 1.18
C ASP A 354 -13.61 2.08 2.63
N PHE A 355 -14.82 1.60 2.97
CA PHE A 355 -15.11 0.97 4.25
C PHE A 355 -14.30 -0.31 4.48
N ILE A 356 -14.21 -1.19 3.47
CA ILE A 356 -13.35 -2.39 3.53
C ILE A 356 -11.90 -1.99 3.77
N SER A 357 -11.42 -0.96 3.08
CA SER A 357 -10.05 -0.47 3.25
C SER A 357 -9.82 0.10 4.66
N LEU A 358 -10.81 0.81 5.24
CA LEU A 358 -10.76 1.28 6.62
C LEU A 358 -10.71 0.12 7.63
N VAL A 359 -11.51 -0.92 7.40
CA VAL A 359 -11.49 -2.14 8.21
C VAL A 359 -10.11 -2.82 8.14
N LEU A 360 -9.54 -2.98 6.94
CA LEU A 360 -8.20 -3.54 6.75
C LEU A 360 -7.12 -2.69 7.42
N PHE A 361 -7.26 -1.37 7.38
CA PHE A 361 -6.35 -0.44 8.07
C PHE A 361 -6.42 -0.62 9.59
N LEU A 362 -7.61 -0.57 10.19
CA LEU A 362 -7.79 -0.69 11.65
C LEU A 362 -7.29 -2.01 12.22
N PHE A 363 -7.43 -3.11 11.47
CA PHE A 363 -7.03 -4.45 11.90
C PHE A 363 -5.64 -4.88 11.39
N SER A 364 -4.83 -3.95 10.87
CA SER A 364 -3.48 -4.24 10.40
C SER A 364 -2.48 -4.37 11.55
N ASP A 365 -1.38 -5.09 11.28
CA ASP A 365 -0.28 -5.25 12.22
C ASP A 365 0.41 -3.90 12.49
N TRP A 366 0.43 -3.01 11.49
CA TRP A 366 0.88 -1.62 11.61
C TRP A 366 0.08 -0.82 12.65
N THR A 367 -1.24 -0.97 12.68
CA THR A 367 -2.07 -0.28 13.68
C THR A 367 -1.71 -0.73 15.07
N CYS A 368 -1.55 -2.04 15.29
CA CYS A 368 -1.22 -2.59 16.60
C CYS A 368 0.12 -2.02 17.11
N VAL A 369 1.16 -2.02 16.28
CA VAL A 369 2.50 -1.57 16.71
C VAL A 369 2.62 -0.05 16.79
N THR A 370 1.93 0.70 15.94
CA THR A 370 1.90 2.18 16.06
C THR A 370 1.21 2.63 17.34
N LEU A 371 0.20 1.89 17.78
CA LEU A 371 -0.61 2.24 18.95
C LEU A 371 -0.11 1.61 20.25
N SER A 372 0.86 0.72 20.23
CA SER A 372 1.45 0.09 21.42
C SER A 372 2.92 -0.27 21.19
N SER A 373 3.79 0.23 22.07
CA SER A 373 5.22 -0.06 22.06
C SER A 373 5.55 -1.26 22.93
N LEU A 374 6.74 -1.84 22.71
CA LEU A 374 7.31 -2.79 23.66
C LEU A 374 7.46 -2.10 25.01
N LYS A 375 7.07 -2.81 26.08
CA LYS A 375 7.26 -2.33 27.44
C LYS A 375 8.68 -2.66 27.90
N ASP A 376 9.28 -1.73 28.64
CA ASP A 376 10.61 -1.92 29.22
C ASP A 376 10.59 -2.92 30.39
N ASP A 377 9.47 -2.95 31.12
CA ASP A 377 9.20 -3.94 32.17
C ASP A 377 8.28 -5.05 31.63
N PRO A 378 8.74 -6.31 31.55
CA PRO A 378 7.89 -7.41 31.12
C PRO A 378 6.71 -7.61 32.06
N ASP A 379 6.86 -7.40 33.36
CA ASP A 379 5.84 -7.76 34.36
C ASP A 379 4.71 -6.72 34.46
N GLU A 380 4.79 -5.64 33.68
CA GLU A 380 3.77 -4.61 33.62
C GLU A 380 2.46 -5.15 32.99
N PRO A 381 1.30 -5.01 33.66
CA PRO A 381 0.04 -5.58 33.18
C PRO A 381 -0.39 -4.99 31.84
N LEU A 382 -0.93 -5.84 30.95
CA LEU A 382 -1.52 -5.43 29.68
C LEU A 382 -2.75 -4.55 29.93
N THR A 383 -2.76 -3.37 29.30
CA THR A 383 -3.91 -2.46 29.23
C THR A 383 -5.07 -3.10 28.45
N SER A 384 -6.31 -2.62 28.63
CA SER A 384 -7.48 -3.13 27.90
C SER A 384 -7.31 -3.06 26.37
N LYS A 385 -6.59 -2.04 25.88
CA LYS A 385 -6.27 -1.86 24.46
C LYS A 385 -5.30 -2.94 23.95
N GLU A 386 -4.25 -3.22 24.69
CA GLU A 386 -3.27 -4.26 24.34
C GLU A 386 -3.91 -5.65 24.39
N ARG A 387 -4.80 -5.90 25.37
CA ARG A 387 -5.58 -7.14 25.43
C ARG A 387 -6.48 -7.33 24.22
N PHE A 388 -7.10 -6.24 23.74
CA PHE A 388 -7.88 -6.25 22.51
C PHE A 388 -7.00 -6.58 21.29
N PHE A 389 -5.81 -5.99 21.17
CA PHE A 389 -4.88 -6.32 20.08
C PHE A 389 -4.39 -7.77 20.15
N CYS A 390 -4.07 -8.30 21.33
CA CYS A 390 -3.75 -9.71 21.51
C CYS A 390 -4.88 -10.62 21.03
N TRP A 391 -6.12 -10.33 21.42
CA TRP A 391 -7.30 -11.07 20.97
C TRP A 391 -7.47 -11.00 19.45
N LEU A 392 -7.33 -9.81 18.86
CA LEU A 392 -7.42 -9.59 17.42
C LEU A 392 -6.37 -10.40 16.65
N LEU A 393 -5.10 -10.32 17.06
CA LEU A 393 -3.99 -11.00 16.42
C LEU A 393 -4.10 -12.53 16.53
N SER A 394 -4.76 -13.03 17.58
CA SER A 394 -4.99 -14.48 17.75
C SER A 394 -5.80 -15.12 16.61
N PHE A 395 -6.72 -14.37 15.98
CA PHE A 395 -7.49 -14.88 14.83
C PHE A 395 -6.68 -15.01 13.55
N ARG A 396 -5.51 -14.36 13.48
CA ARG A 396 -4.65 -14.34 12.30
C ARG A 396 -3.54 -15.39 12.36
N GLN A 397 -3.52 -16.25 13.37
CA GLN A 397 -2.55 -17.33 13.48
C GLN A 397 -2.62 -18.27 12.27
N LEU A 398 -1.49 -18.42 11.59
CA LEU A 398 -1.28 -19.51 10.65
C LEU A 398 -1.02 -20.81 11.41
N ARG A 399 -1.51 -21.92 10.85
CA ARG A 399 -1.18 -23.27 11.33
C ARG A 399 0.05 -23.76 10.58
N TRP A 400 1.14 -23.92 11.32
CA TRP A 400 2.34 -24.56 10.81
C TRP A 400 2.12 -26.07 10.70
N LYS A 401 2.72 -26.69 9.68
CA LYS A 401 2.75 -28.14 9.54
C LYS A 401 4.19 -28.59 9.68
N THR A 402 4.46 -29.44 10.66
CA THR A 402 5.74 -30.12 10.78
C THR A 402 5.94 -31.00 9.55
N GLN A 403 7.02 -30.78 8.81
CA GLN A 403 7.46 -31.70 7.78
C GLN A 403 8.63 -32.52 8.33
N GLU A 404 8.51 -33.84 8.30
CA GLU A 404 9.63 -34.72 8.58
C GLU A 404 10.62 -34.65 7.42
N CYS A 405 11.80 -34.09 7.67
CA CYS A 405 12.91 -34.14 6.73
C CYS A 405 13.43 -35.58 6.65
N HIS A 406 13.03 -36.33 5.62
CA HIS A 406 13.64 -37.62 5.31
C HIS A 406 15.04 -37.41 4.70
N HIS A 407 16.05 -37.14 5.52
CA HIS A 407 17.44 -37.23 5.07
C HIS A 407 17.89 -38.69 4.98
N LYS A 408 17.89 -39.24 3.76
CA LYS A 408 18.91 -40.21 3.34
C LYS A 408 19.95 -39.46 2.51
N GLY A 409 21.12 -39.24 3.12
CA GLY A 409 22.44 -38.92 2.56
C GLY A 409 22.56 -38.16 1.23
N TRP A 410 23.25 -37.02 1.27
CA TRP A 410 24.64 -36.82 0.80
C TRP A 410 24.85 -35.33 0.51
N HIS A 411 25.71 -34.71 1.31
CA HIS A 411 26.33 -33.44 0.98
C HIS A 411 27.27 -33.65 -0.22
N LYS A 412 26.93 -33.07 -1.36
CA LYS A 412 27.87 -32.52 -2.32
C LYS A 412 27.21 -31.32 -2.96
N TRP A 413 27.45 -30.16 -2.37
CA TRP A 413 27.34 -28.90 -3.08
C TRP A 413 28.57 -28.84 -3.99
N THR A 414 28.37 -29.12 -5.28
CA THR A 414 29.30 -28.67 -6.33
C THR A 414 28.79 -27.34 -6.85
N GLU A 415 29.75 -26.44 -7.03
CA GLU A 415 29.67 -24.99 -7.29
C GLU A 415 28.57 -24.49 -8.23
#